data_AF-A0A4Y7QJC7-F1
#
_entry.id   AF-A0A4Y7QJC7-F1
#
_cell.length_a   1.000
_cell.length_b   1.000
_cell.length_c   1.000
_cell.angle_alpha   90.00
_cell.angle_beta   90.00
_cell.angle_gamma   90.00
#
_symmetry.space_group_name_H-M   'P 1'
#
loop_
_entity.id
_entity.type
_entity.pdbx_description
1 polymer ?
#
loop_
_entity_poly.entity_id
_entity_poly.type
_entity_poly.pdbx_seq_one_letter_code
_entity_poly.pdbx_strand_id
1 'polypeptide(L)'
;MTSPLNDILRPLAEAATKCAKKLPWCTGTWKVSPEDLKLYFDYGKKTRSIYLPEATETQLDKLAKACQPATFGLNQEDVLDENYRKAGKMDLNQFSINFNPERLGIAKAVQSLLLGWDEGDRNIVLEPYKLNVYGVGSFFKAHKDTPRGEKMFGSLVIVLPTPHQGGGLVLRHDSNEAVFDSAKELTGKPPGTIAFVAFYSDVEHEVLQVTSGNRVTITYNLYFSEEKEKVPLPSPEVHVPASDEFSDSLKSILANPAFFPKGGLLGFGLKHQYPLPLDYSGDFNLEDLLSCLKGQDTVVLRACKEEGLSVSLKIVYDIGHWLVMCDAPYGSLNNLVEDEEVLDFMRESFGGVAIWPMASRSVQNRTNPAIWKKLVKWVTPMKSMTTHTAHYMAYG
;
A
#
# COMPACT_ATOMS: atom_id res chain seq x y z
N MET A 1 17.17 -0.27 -34.02
CA MET A 1 18.34 0.39 -33.38
C MET A 1 17.84 1.04 -32.12
N THR A 2 18.32 0.62 -30.95
CA THR A 2 18.00 1.30 -29.69
C THR A 2 18.52 2.73 -29.77
N SER A 3 17.69 3.70 -29.38
CA SER A 3 18.12 5.10 -29.34
C SER A 3 19.31 5.23 -28.38
N PRO A 4 20.34 6.05 -28.67
CA PRO A 4 21.44 6.33 -27.73
C PRO A 4 20.95 6.73 -26.32
N LEU A 5 19.77 7.34 -26.24
CA LEU A 5 19.13 7.71 -24.98
C LEU A 5 18.65 6.51 -24.16
N ASN A 6 18.23 5.42 -24.81
CA ASN A 6 17.82 4.20 -24.11
C ASN A 6 19.01 3.54 -23.42
N ASP A 7 20.20 3.59 -24.02
CA ASP A 7 21.41 3.04 -23.42
C ASP A 7 21.85 3.87 -22.19
N ILE A 8 21.65 5.19 -22.24
CA ILE A 8 21.88 6.10 -21.11
C ILE A 8 20.88 5.85 -19.97
N LEU A 9 19.61 5.57 -20.29
CA LEU A 9 18.55 5.34 -19.30
C LEU A 9 18.57 3.94 -18.66
N ARG A 10 19.24 2.97 -19.29
CA ARG A 10 19.23 1.58 -18.83
C ARG A 10 19.67 1.40 -17.36
N PRO A 11 20.77 2.01 -16.88
CA PRO A 11 21.17 1.89 -15.47
C PRO A 11 20.11 2.45 -14.51
N LEU A 12 19.37 3.50 -14.89
CA LEU A 12 18.29 4.06 -14.08
C LEU A 12 17.10 3.11 -14.01
N ALA A 13 16.72 2.54 -15.15
CA ALA A 13 15.65 1.55 -15.23
C ALA A 13 15.97 0.29 -14.43
N GLU A 14 17.22 -0.19 -14.49
CA GLU A 14 17.71 -1.31 -13.68
C GLU A 14 17.68 -0.99 -12.18
N ALA A 15 18.16 0.19 -11.78
CA ALA A 15 18.13 0.63 -10.39
C ALA A 15 16.68 0.76 -9.87
N ALA A 16 15.77 1.32 -10.67
CA ALA A 16 14.35 1.40 -10.36
C ALA A 16 13.75 0.00 -10.14
N THR A 17 14.08 -0.95 -11.03
CA THR A 17 13.63 -2.35 -10.93
C THR A 17 14.18 -3.05 -9.68
N LYS A 18 15.39 -2.71 -9.23
CA LYS A 18 15.95 -3.24 -7.98
C LYS A 18 15.23 -2.69 -6.75
N CYS A 19 14.89 -1.40 -6.71
CA CYS A 19 14.05 -0.83 -5.65
C CYS A 19 12.69 -1.56 -5.58
N ALA A 20 12.16 -1.99 -6.73
CA ALA A 20 10.94 -2.79 -6.80
C ALA A 20 11.07 -4.19 -6.17
N LYS A 21 12.26 -4.70 -5.84
CA LYS A 21 12.40 -6.02 -5.21
C LYS A 21 12.09 -6.01 -3.71
N LYS A 22 11.95 -4.83 -3.10
CA LYS A 22 11.47 -4.76 -1.71
C LYS A 22 10.04 -5.30 -1.66
N LEU A 23 9.83 -6.29 -0.78
CA LEU A 23 8.52 -6.92 -0.64
C LEU A 23 7.49 -5.88 -0.16
N PRO A 24 6.25 -5.93 -0.66
CA PRO A 24 5.19 -5.02 -0.26
C PRO A 24 4.58 -5.37 1.12
N TRP A 25 5.34 -6.13 1.91
CA TRP A 25 5.03 -6.51 3.27
C TRP A 25 6.32 -6.72 4.07
N CYS A 26 6.22 -6.60 5.38
CA CYS A 26 7.25 -7.03 6.33
C CYS A 26 6.61 -7.82 7.47
N THR A 27 7.37 -8.75 8.04
CA THR A 27 6.92 -9.61 9.14
C THR A 27 7.97 -9.67 10.23
N GLY A 28 7.56 -10.08 11.42
CA GLY A 28 8.51 -10.30 12.51
C GLY A 28 7.84 -10.68 13.81
N THR A 29 8.66 -10.73 14.86
CA THR A 29 8.22 -10.89 16.24
C THR A 29 8.70 -9.70 17.06
N TRP A 30 7.99 -9.41 18.15
CA TRP A 30 8.33 -8.32 19.06
C TRP A 30 8.21 -8.78 20.50
N LYS A 31 9.14 -8.35 21.36
CA LYS A 31 9.05 -8.58 22.80
C LYS A 31 8.28 -7.43 23.44
N VAL A 32 7.32 -7.77 24.28
CA VAL A 32 6.48 -6.84 25.04
C VAL A 32 6.43 -7.27 26.49
N SER A 33 6.01 -6.37 27.38
CA SER A 33 5.69 -6.78 28.74
C SER A 33 4.54 -7.80 28.68
N PRO A 34 4.66 -8.99 29.30
CA PRO A 34 3.54 -9.92 29.37
C PRO A 34 2.29 -9.29 29.98
N GLU A 35 2.45 -8.37 30.94
CA GLU A 35 1.36 -7.64 31.59
C GLU A 35 0.55 -6.76 30.61
N ASP A 36 1.17 -6.32 29.53
CA ASP A 36 0.50 -5.54 28.48
C ASP A 36 -0.46 -6.40 27.64
N LEU A 37 -0.32 -7.73 27.73
CA LEU A 37 -1.11 -8.72 26.99
C LEU A 37 -2.33 -9.20 27.77
N LYS A 38 -2.83 -8.37 28.69
CA LYS A 38 -4.13 -8.58 29.33
C LYS A 38 -5.22 -7.90 28.52
N LEU A 39 -6.07 -8.72 27.91
CA LEU A 39 -7.22 -8.27 27.13
C LEU A 39 -8.46 -8.21 28.02
N TYR A 40 -9.16 -7.09 27.98
CA TYR A 40 -10.47 -6.86 28.56
C TYR A 40 -11.50 -6.83 27.43
N PHE A 41 -12.64 -7.48 27.61
CA PHE A 41 -13.66 -7.55 26.56
C PHE A 41 -15.06 -7.71 27.13
N ASP A 42 -16.06 -7.24 26.39
CA ASP A 42 -17.45 -7.38 26.75
C ASP A 42 -17.99 -8.76 26.38
N TYR A 43 -18.75 -9.36 27.30
CA TYR A 43 -19.46 -10.62 27.09
C TYR A 43 -20.89 -10.49 27.64
N GLY A 44 -21.81 -10.14 26.75
CA GLY A 44 -23.16 -9.71 27.13
C GLY A 44 -23.09 -8.40 27.92
N LYS A 45 -23.63 -8.39 29.14
CA LYS A 45 -23.63 -7.20 30.04
C LYS A 45 -22.45 -7.17 31.03
N LYS A 46 -21.46 -8.05 30.86
CA LYS A 46 -20.33 -8.19 31.79
C LYS A 46 -19.02 -8.01 31.05
N THR A 47 -18.09 -7.31 31.65
CA THR A 47 -16.70 -7.28 31.19
C THR A 47 -15.96 -8.52 31.72
N ARG A 48 -15.18 -9.14 30.86
CA ARG A 48 -14.27 -10.26 31.15
C ARG A 48 -12.85 -9.81 30.90
N SER A 49 -11.89 -10.57 31.42
CA SER A 49 -10.49 -10.40 31.07
C SER A 49 -9.83 -11.75 30.83
N ILE A 50 -8.82 -11.74 29.97
CA ILE A 50 -7.97 -12.88 29.66
C ILE A 50 -6.52 -12.42 29.63
N TYR A 51 -5.66 -13.16 30.33
CA TYR A 51 -4.22 -13.00 30.24
C TYR A 51 -3.75 -13.90 29.09
N LEU A 52 -3.47 -13.29 27.94
CA LEU A 52 -3.24 -14.02 26.68
C LEU A 52 -2.06 -15.01 26.74
N PRO A 53 -0.92 -14.71 27.39
CA PRO A 53 0.22 -15.61 27.39
C PRO A 53 -0.02 -16.96 28.09
N GLU A 54 -1.00 -17.03 28.99
CA GLU A 54 -1.40 -18.26 29.69
C GLU A 54 -2.88 -18.60 29.44
N ALA A 55 -3.42 -18.13 28.31
CA ALA A 55 -4.81 -18.31 27.97
C ALA A 55 -5.15 -19.81 27.79
N THR A 56 -6.10 -20.29 28.58
CA THR A 56 -6.66 -21.64 28.40
C THR A 56 -7.63 -21.67 27.22
N GLU A 57 -7.81 -22.86 26.63
CA GLU A 57 -8.79 -23.08 25.55
C GLU A 57 -10.18 -22.61 25.95
N THR A 58 -10.63 -22.90 27.17
CA THR A 58 -11.94 -22.44 27.68
C THR A 58 -12.06 -20.92 27.78
N GLN A 59 -10.98 -20.20 28.08
CA GLN A 59 -11.00 -18.73 28.07
C GLN A 59 -11.05 -18.18 26.65
N LEU A 60 -10.31 -18.78 25.72
CA LEU A 60 -10.31 -18.39 24.31
C LEU A 60 -11.65 -18.70 23.63
N ASP A 61 -12.30 -19.81 23.97
CA ASP A 61 -13.64 -20.12 23.49
C ASP A 61 -14.68 -19.11 23.98
N LYS A 62 -14.53 -18.58 25.20
CA LYS A 62 -15.38 -17.51 25.71
C LYS A 62 -15.15 -16.21 24.96
N LEU A 63 -13.89 -15.89 24.62
CA LEU A 63 -13.56 -14.75 23.78
C LEU A 63 -14.15 -14.91 22.37
N ALA A 64 -14.02 -16.09 21.75
CA ALA A 64 -14.60 -16.39 20.45
C ALA A 64 -16.14 -16.26 20.46
N LYS A 65 -16.80 -16.74 21.52
CA LYS A 65 -18.26 -16.59 21.70
C LYS A 65 -18.69 -15.16 22.00
N ALA A 66 -17.79 -14.29 22.44
CA ALA A 66 -18.05 -12.87 22.63
C ALA A 66 -18.03 -12.09 21.32
N CYS A 67 -17.33 -12.62 20.31
CA CYS A 67 -17.23 -11.99 19.01
C CYS A 67 -18.54 -12.11 18.22
N GLN A 68 -18.79 -11.10 17.38
CA GLN A 68 -19.83 -11.12 16.37
C GLN A 68 -19.29 -11.81 15.11
N PRO A 69 -20.15 -12.44 14.28
CA PRO A 69 -19.72 -12.94 12.97
C PRO A 69 -19.07 -11.82 12.15
N ALA A 70 -17.92 -12.11 11.54
CA ALA A 70 -17.18 -11.12 10.79
C ALA A 70 -17.70 -10.98 9.35
N THR A 71 -18.10 -9.77 8.99
CA THR A 71 -18.45 -9.38 7.61
C THR A 71 -17.22 -9.09 6.76
N PHE A 72 -17.37 -9.04 5.44
CA PHE A 72 -16.38 -8.53 4.49
C PHE A 72 -17.04 -7.53 3.52
N GLY A 73 -16.26 -6.61 2.97
CA GLY A 73 -16.76 -5.62 2.02
C GLY A 73 -16.90 -6.21 0.62
N LEU A 74 -18.07 -6.04 0.01
CA LEU A 74 -18.32 -6.33 -1.40
C LEU A 74 -19.17 -5.19 -1.97
N ASN A 75 -18.67 -4.48 -2.99
CA ASN A 75 -19.40 -3.36 -3.62
C ASN A 75 -19.92 -2.31 -2.63
N GLN A 76 -19.11 -1.93 -1.64
CA GLN A 76 -19.45 -0.99 -0.55
C GLN A 76 -20.49 -1.49 0.47
N GLU A 77 -20.91 -2.75 0.39
CA GLU A 77 -21.80 -3.37 1.38
C GLU A 77 -21.04 -4.38 2.23
N ASP A 78 -21.40 -4.46 3.52
CA ASP A 78 -20.89 -5.47 4.43
C ASP A 78 -21.69 -6.78 4.23
N VAL A 79 -21.02 -7.79 3.69
CA VAL A 79 -21.62 -9.11 3.41
C VAL A 79 -21.18 -10.13 4.45
N LEU A 80 -22.12 -10.97 4.90
CA LEU A 80 -21.87 -12.13 5.74
C LEU A 80 -22.03 -13.41 4.89
N ASP A 81 -20.92 -14.06 4.56
CA ASP A 81 -20.88 -15.39 3.92
C ASP A 81 -19.80 -16.24 4.59
N GLU A 82 -20.22 -17.26 5.35
CA GLU A 82 -19.31 -18.15 6.06
C GLU A 82 -18.50 -19.08 5.14
N ASN A 83 -18.91 -19.24 3.87
CA ASN A 83 -18.10 -19.95 2.86
C ASN A 83 -16.98 -19.09 2.29
N TYR A 84 -17.03 -17.77 2.54
CA TYR A 84 -16.01 -16.82 2.13
C TYR A 84 -15.15 -16.36 3.32
N ARG A 85 -15.79 -16.09 4.45
CA ARG A 85 -15.13 -15.69 5.70
C ARG A 85 -15.83 -16.30 6.90
N LYS A 86 -15.11 -17.15 7.62
CA LYS A 86 -15.55 -17.69 8.91
C LYS A 86 -14.62 -17.19 10.01
N ALA A 87 -14.99 -16.11 10.69
CA ALA A 87 -14.23 -15.54 11.79
C ALA A 87 -15.14 -14.77 12.75
N GLY A 88 -14.70 -14.61 13.99
CA GLY A 88 -15.29 -13.65 14.93
C GLY A 88 -14.59 -12.30 14.84
N LYS A 89 -15.34 -11.19 14.93
CA LYS A 89 -14.83 -9.83 15.09
C LYS A 89 -15.34 -9.18 16.39
N MET A 90 -14.58 -8.23 16.89
CA MET A 90 -14.97 -7.35 17.99
C MET A 90 -14.49 -5.93 17.68
N ASP A 91 -15.41 -4.96 17.83
CA ASP A 91 -15.17 -3.55 17.54
C ASP A 91 -14.47 -2.86 18.72
N LEU A 92 -13.85 -1.71 18.48
CA LEU A 92 -12.99 -1.01 19.46
C LEU A 92 -13.68 -0.64 20.78
N ASN A 93 -15.00 -0.46 20.77
CA ASN A 93 -15.77 -0.15 21.97
C ASN A 93 -16.11 -1.39 22.81
N GLN A 94 -15.78 -2.59 22.34
CA GLN A 94 -16.07 -3.88 22.99
C GLN A 94 -14.84 -4.54 23.61
N PHE A 95 -13.64 -4.00 23.38
CA PHE A 95 -12.41 -4.50 24.00
C PHE A 95 -11.42 -3.40 24.35
N SER A 96 -10.49 -3.73 25.25
CA SER A 96 -9.33 -2.91 25.56
C SER A 96 -8.14 -3.80 25.90
N ILE A 97 -6.95 -3.36 25.56
CA ILE A 97 -5.70 -4.05 25.87
C ILE A 97 -4.64 -3.00 26.25
N ASN A 98 -3.76 -3.35 27.17
CA ASN A 98 -2.70 -2.44 27.62
C ASN A 98 -1.58 -2.28 26.58
N PHE A 99 -1.46 -3.24 25.65
CA PHE A 99 -0.54 -3.19 24.51
C PHE A 99 -0.75 -1.92 23.67
N ASN A 100 0.33 -1.16 23.50
CA ASN A 100 0.36 0.05 22.68
C ASN A 100 1.53 -0.04 21.67
N PRO A 101 1.25 -0.22 20.37
CA PRO A 101 2.29 -0.43 19.36
C PRO A 101 3.17 0.81 19.12
N GLU A 102 2.65 2.02 19.36
CA GLU A 102 3.42 3.26 19.19
C GLU A 102 4.52 3.37 20.24
N ARG A 103 4.19 3.11 21.52
CA ARG A 103 5.17 3.11 22.62
C ARG A 103 6.26 2.06 22.45
N LEU A 104 5.95 0.98 21.74
CA LEU A 104 6.86 -0.13 21.48
C LEU A 104 7.78 0.08 20.28
N GLY A 105 7.63 1.17 19.52
CA GLY A 105 8.44 1.45 18.34
C GLY A 105 8.07 0.63 17.11
N ILE A 106 6.91 -0.04 17.10
CA ILE A 106 6.46 -0.83 15.95
C ILE A 106 6.25 0.07 14.73
N ALA A 107 5.79 1.31 14.93
CA ALA A 107 5.67 2.30 13.86
C ALA A 107 7.01 2.54 13.14
N LYS A 108 8.11 2.72 13.91
CA LYS A 108 9.47 2.86 13.36
C LYS A 108 9.91 1.62 12.59
N ALA A 109 9.62 0.44 13.11
CA ALA A 109 9.94 -0.81 12.42
C ALA A 109 9.19 -0.93 11.09
N VAL A 110 7.91 -0.57 11.05
CA VAL A 110 7.13 -0.54 9.80
C VAL A 110 7.68 0.50 8.83
N GLN A 111 8.02 1.72 9.29
CA GLN A 111 8.65 2.74 8.45
C GLN A 111 9.95 2.23 7.80
N SER A 112 10.84 1.63 8.58
CA SER A 112 12.10 1.12 8.05
C SER A 112 11.89 -0.11 7.14
N LEU A 113 11.18 -1.14 7.65
CA LEU A 113 11.08 -2.44 6.98
C LEU A 113 10.13 -2.43 5.78
N LEU A 114 9.02 -1.70 5.85
CA LEU A 114 8.04 -1.63 4.75
C LEU A 114 8.31 -0.44 3.83
N LEU A 115 8.45 0.78 4.39
CA LEU A 115 8.57 2.01 3.59
C LEU A 115 10.01 2.30 3.15
N GLY A 116 11.02 1.83 3.89
CA GLY A 116 12.42 2.17 3.63
C GLY A 116 12.77 3.60 4.03
N TRP A 117 12.06 4.14 5.01
CA TRP A 117 12.28 5.48 5.52
C TRP A 117 13.33 5.49 6.63
N ASP A 118 14.14 6.54 6.64
CA ASP A 118 15.16 6.79 7.64
C ASP A 118 14.59 7.57 8.85
N GLU A 119 15.35 7.65 9.94
CA GLU A 119 14.97 8.49 11.07
C GLU A 119 14.87 9.98 10.67
N GLY A 120 13.69 10.58 10.82
CA GLY A 120 13.42 11.99 10.49
C GLY A 120 12.59 12.21 9.23
N ASP A 121 12.23 11.14 8.51
CA ASP A 121 11.18 11.14 7.50
C ASP A 121 9.78 11.39 8.13
N ARG A 122 8.71 11.31 7.33
CA ARG A 122 7.34 11.54 7.83
C ARG A 122 6.94 10.46 8.83
N ASN A 123 6.09 10.81 9.78
CA ASN A 123 5.50 9.82 10.67
C ASN A 123 4.39 9.02 10.00
N ILE A 124 4.09 7.86 10.57
CA ILE A 124 2.89 7.09 10.28
C ILE A 124 2.02 7.03 11.51
N VAL A 125 0.70 6.94 11.32
CA VAL A 125 -0.28 6.76 12.38
C VAL A 125 -0.78 5.33 12.35
N LEU A 126 -0.83 4.69 13.53
CA LEU A 126 -1.34 3.33 13.71
C LEU A 126 -2.73 3.44 14.33
N GLU A 127 -3.76 3.47 13.50
CA GLU A 127 -5.14 3.56 13.97
C GLU A 127 -5.64 2.15 14.35
N PRO A 128 -6.00 1.87 15.62
CA PRO A 128 -6.62 0.60 15.98
C PRO A 128 -7.92 0.42 15.20
N TYR A 129 -8.17 -0.78 14.66
CA TYR A 129 -9.38 -1.03 13.89
C TYR A 129 -10.28 -2.11 14.52
N LYS A 130 -9.80 -3.34 14.65
CA LYS A 130 -10.62 -4.44 15.17
C LYS A 130 -9.80 -5.58 15.74
N LEU A 131 -10.43 -6.33 16.64
CA LEU A 131 -9.94 -7.63 17.08
C LEU A 131 -10.64 -8.73 16.27
N ASN A 132 -9.87 -9.70 15.79
CA ASN A 132 -10.42 -10.89 15.12
C ASN A 132 -10.02 -12.16 15.89
N VAL A 133 -10.94 -13.12 15.95
CA VAL A 133 -10.72 -14.45 16.52
C VAL A 133 -11.05 -15.49 15.47
N TYR A 134 -10.08 -16.32 15.15
CA TYR A 134 -10.24 -17.47 14.25
C TYR A 134 -10.09 -18.75 15.08
N GLY A 135 -11.20 -19.44 15.32
CA GLY A 135 -11.21 -20.73 15.99
C GLY A 135 -11.02 -21.88 14.99
N VAL A 136 -11.18 -23.12 15.44
CA VAL A 136 -11.04 -24.30 14.57
C VAL A 136 -12.01 -24.24 13.38
N GLY A 137 -11.46 -24.41 12.17
CA GLY A 137 -12.21 -24.34 10.91
C GLY A 137 -12.46 -22.93 10.40
N SER A 138 -12.07 -21.88 11.14
CA SER A 138 -12.15 -20.49 10.68
C SER A 138 -11.08 -20.19 9.63
N PHE A 139 -11.44 -19.34 8.66
CA PHE A 139 -10.59 -18.90 7.55
C PHE A 139 -11.10 -17.56 6.98
N PHE A 140 -10.33 -16.95 6.08
CA PHE A 140 -10.79 -15.82 5.27
C PHE A 140 -10.13 -15.90 3.90
N LYS A 141 -10.94 -16.05 2.83
CA LYS A 141 -10.46 -16.17 1.45
C LYS A 141 -9.66 -14.95 0.98
N ALA A 142 -8.95 -15.15 -0.13
CA ALA A 142 -8.17 -14.12 -0.79
C ALA A 142 -8.98 -12.84 -1.06
N HIS A 143 -8.47 -11.72 -0.58
CA HIS A 143 -9.04 -10.39 -0.74
C HIS A 143 -7.95 -9.32 -0.64
N LYS A 144 -8.27 -8.10 -1.05
CA LYS A 144 -7.47 -6.90 -0.76
C LYS A 144 -8.21 -6.05 0.26
N ASP A 145 -7.46 -5.28 1.04
CA ASP A 145 -8.10 -4.32 1.93
C ASP A 145 -8.77 -3.22 1.11
N THR A 146 -9.96 -2.83 1.54
CA THR A 146 -10.62 -1.62 1.05
C THR A 146 -10.06 -0.43 1.84
N PRO A 147 -9.35 0.52 1.20
CA PRO A 147 -8.94 1.77 1.85
C PRO A 147 -10.10 2.44 2.59
N ARG A 148 -9.88 2.79 3.86
CA ARG A 148 -10.88 3.41 4.76
C ARG A 148 -10.71 4.92 4.89
N GLY A 149 -9.71 5.49 4.23
CA GLY A 149 -9.47 6.92 4.18
C GLY A 149 -8.41 7.24 3.14
N GLU A 150 -8.33 8.51 2.75
CA GLU A 150 -7.49 8.99 1.63
C GLU A 150 -6.00 8.74 1.85
N LYS A 151 -5.55 8.70 3.10
CA LYS A 151 -4.13 8.53 3.47
C LYS A 151 -3.79 7.14 3.99
N MET A 152 -4.76 6.20 3.97
CA MET A 152 -4.52 4.83 4.38
C MET A 152 -3.64 4.14 3.34
N PHE A 153 -2.50 3.61 3.75
CA PHE A 153 -1.54 2.98 2.85
C PHE A 153 -1.42 1.47 3.04
N GLY A 154 -1.86 0.96 4.18
CA GLY A 154 -1.74 -0.46 4.48
C GLY A 154 -2.36 -0.84 5.81
N SER A 155 -2.07 -2.07 6.20
CA SER A 155 -2.58 -2.70 7.42
C SER A 155 -1.42 -3.29 8.21
N LEU A 156 -1.53 -3.20 9.53
CA LEU A 156 -0.67 -3.90 10.49
C LEU A 156 -1.53 -4.90 11.26
N VAL A 157 -1.20 -6.18 11.15
CA VAL A 157 -1.84 -7.27 11.89
C VAL A 157 -0.91 -7.73 12.99
N ILE A 158 -1.29 -7.46 14.23
CA ILE A 158 -0.64 -8.00 15.43
C ILE A 158 -1.29 -9.33 15.78
N VAL A 159 -0.50 -10.39 15.83
CA VAL A 159 -0.93 -11.72 16.31
C VAL A 159 -0.50 -11.88 17.76
N LEU A 160 -1.49 -12.06 18.63
CA LEU A 160 -1.32 -12.22 20.07
C LEU A 160 -0.87 -13.66 20.39
N PRO A 161 -0.15 -13.90 21.50
CA PRO A 161 0.41 -15.22 21.83
C PRO A 161 -0.65 -16.16 22.41
N THR A 162 -1.58 -16.57 21.58
CA THR A 162 -2.59 -17.58 21.92
C THR A 162 -2.22 -18.93 21.31
N PRO A 163 -2.41 -20.06 22.02
CA PRO A 163 -2.16 -21.38 21.43
C PRO A 163 -3.05 -21.63 20.20
N HIS A 164 -2.42 -21.88 19.05
CA HIS A 164 -3.11 -22.25 17.81
C HIS A 164 -2.21 -23.02 16.84
N GLN A 165 -2.81 -23.68 15.85
CA GLN A 165 -2.15 -24.26 14.68
C GLN A 165 -2.93 -23.93 13.41
N GLY A 166 -2.25 -23.87 12.26
CA GLY A 166 -2.83 -23.36 11.02
C GLY A 166 -3.04 -21.84 11.11
N GLY A 167 -3.97 -21.28 10.32
CA GLY A 167 -4.22 -19.84 10.37
C GLY A 167 -3.13 -18.97 9.73
N GLY A 168 -2.26 -19.57 8.90
CA GLY A 168 -1.20 -18.83 8.20
C GLY A 168 -1.78 -17.72 7.32
N LEU A 169 -1.11 -16.57 7.29
CA LEU A 169 -1.48 -15.44 6.45
C LEU A 169 -0.70 -15.54 5.14
N VAL A 170 -1.39 -15.81 4.04
CA VAL A 170 -0.83 -15.76 2.69
C VAL A 170 -0.85 -14.31 2.21
N LEU A 171 0.23 -13.86 1.59
CA LEU A 171 0.42 -12.52 1.04
C LEU A 171 0.84 -12.66 -0.42
N ARG A 172 0.15 -11.97 -1.33
CA ARG A 172 0.39 -11.99 -2.78
C ARG A 172 0.40 -10.58 -3.35
N HIS A 173 1.44 -10.26 -4.12
CA HIS A 173 1.53 -9.00 -4.87
C HIS A 173 2.46 -9.17 -6.07
N ASP A 174 1.98 -8.75 -7.24
CA ASP A 174 2.62 -9.04 -8.53
C ASP A 174 2.94 -10.55 -8.66
N SER A 175 4.21 -10.91 -8.85
CA SER A 175 4.67 -12.31 -8.96
C SER A 175 5.19 -12.92 -7.65
N ASN A 176 5.02 -12.22 -6.51
CA ASN A 176 5.52 -12.68 -5.21
C ASN A 176 4.40 -13.27 -4.37
N GLU A 177 4.67 -14.41 -3.73
CA GLU A 177 3.79 -15.05 -2.74
C GLU A 177 4.62 -15.44 -1.51
N ALA A 178 4.07 -15.22 -0.32
CA ALA A 178 4.64 -15.68 0.94
C ALA A 178 3.55 -16.15 1.90
N VAL A 179 3.87 -17.13 2.75
CA VAL A 179 2.99 -17.57 3.85
C VAL A 179 3.66 -17.27 5.18
N PHE A 180 3.01 -16.45 6.00
CA PHE A 180 3.45 -16.17 7.36
C PHE A 180 2.68 -17.03 8.36
N ASP A 181 3.37 -17.98 8.99
CA ASP A 181 2.82 -18.90 9.98
C ASP A 181 3.11 -18.41 11.39
N SER A 182 2.21 -17.56 11.92
CA SER A 182 2.37 -16.96 13.25
C SER A 182 2.42 -17.98 14.38
N ALA A 183 1.78 -19.15 14.21
CA ALA A 183 1.82 -20.21 15.21
C ALA A 183 3.25 -20.74 15.37
N LYS A 184 3.94 -20.99 14.25
CA LYS A 184 5.35 -21.42 14.27
C LYS A 184 6.27 -20.34 14.83
N GLU A 185 6.07 -19.08 14.45
CA GLU A 185 6.91 -17.96 14.92
C GLU A 185 6.84 -17.75 16.43
N LEU A 186 5.68 -18.04 17.03
CA LEU A 186 5.44 -17.87 18.47
C LEU A 186 5.73 -19.14 19.29
N THR A 187 5.85 -20.30 18.64
CA THR A 187 6.13 -21.57 19.33
C THR A 187 7.48 -21.52 20.05
N GLY A 188 7.48 -21.84 21.35
CA GLY A 188 8.69 -21.85 22.19
C GLY A 188 9.27 -20.46 22.51
N LYS A 189 8.57 -19.37 22.16
CA LYS A 189 8.98 -18.01 22.53
C LYS A 189 8.53 -17.67 23.95
N PRO A 190 9.19 -16.69 24.62
CA PRO A 190 8.74 -16.21 25.92
C PRO A 190 7.29 -15.68 25.89
N PRO A 191 6.54 -15.76 27.00
CA PRO A 191 5.13 -15.34 27.11
C PRO A 191 4.82 -13.93 26.55
N GLY A 192 5.76 -12.99 26.69
CA GLY A 192 5.65 -11.62 26.17
C GLY A 192 6.12 -11.47 24.72
N THR A 193 5.88 -12.45 23.85
CA THR A 193 6.26 -12.35 22.43
C THR A 193 5.01 -12.27 21.56
N ILE A 194 4.91 -11.23 20.73
CA ILE A 194 3.87 -11.09 19.71
C ILE A 194 4.49 -11.30 18.32
N ALA A 195 3.67 -11.65 17.34
CA ALA A 195 4.05 -11.66 15.94
C ALA A 195 3.34 -10.51 15.21
N PHE A 196 3.92 -10.01 14.14
CA PHE A 196 3.28 -8.98 13.33
C PHE A 196 3.51 -9.20 11.84
N VAL A 197 2.56 -8.68 11.06
CA VAL A 197 2.66 -8.54 9.60
C VAL A 197 2.17 -7.14 9.26
N ALA A 198 2.96 -6.35 8.55
CA ALA A 198 2.50 -5.10 7.94
C ALA A 198 2.59 -5.24 6.42
N PHE A 199 1.57 -4.77 5.69
CA PHE A 199 1.49 -4.89 4.24
C PHE A 199 0.73 -3.73 3.63
N TYR A 200 1.04 -3.39 2.38
CA TYR A 200 0.30 -2.36 1.65
C TYR A 200 -1.13 -2.79 1.34
N SER A 201 -2.05 -1.83 1.25
CA SER A 201 -3.48 -2.07 1.04
C SER A 201 -3.81 -2.84 -0.25
N ASP A 202 -2.90 -2.80 -1.24
CA ASP A 202 -3.04 -3.45 -2.53
C ASP A 202 -2.47 -4.87 -2.59
N VAL A 203 -1.91 -5.36 -1.47
CA VAL A 203 -1.49 -6.76 -1.28
C VAL A 203 -2.73 -7.62 -1.08
N GLU A 204 -2.91 -8.60 -1.97
CA GLU A 204 -3.92 -9.63 -1.78
C GLU A 204 -3.47 -10.54 -0.63
N HIS A 205 -4.39 -10.85 0.28
CA HIS A 205 -4.09 -11.68 1.41
C HIS A 205 -5.24 -12.62 1.78
N GLU A 206 -4.87 -13.73 2.41
CA GLU A 206 -5.77 -14.83 2.76
C GLU A 206 -5.36 -15.41 4.11
N VAL A 207 -6.33 -15.69 4.98
CA VAL A 207 -6.10 -16.44 6.22
C VAL A 207 -6.47 -17.89 5.97
N LEU A 208 -5.47 -18.76 5.97
CA LEU A 208 -5.66 -20.21 5.86
C LEU A 208 -6.45 -20.74 7.06
N GLN A 209 -7.00 -21.95 6.91
CA GLN A 209 -7.80 -22.54 7.95
C GLN A 209 -7.00 -22.76 9.25
N VAL A 210 -7.57 -22.36 10.38
CA VAL A 210 -7.07 -22.74 11.71
C VAL A 210 -7.47 -24.18 12.00
N THR A 211 -6.50 -25.03 12.36
CA THR A 211 -6.70 -26.47 12.58
C THR A 211 -6.78 -26.83 14.05
N SER A 212 -6.25 -26.00 14.95
CA SER A 212 -6.32 -26.18 16.39
C SER A 212 -6.25 -24.83 17.12
N GLY A 213 -6.90 -24.72 18.28
CA GLY A 213 -6.88 -23.53 19.13
C GLY A 213 -7.57 -22.31 18.53
N ASN A 214 -7.16 -21.12 18.97
CA ASN A 214 -7.73 -19.84 18.54
C ASN A 214 -6.61 -18.86 18.18
N ARG A 215 -6.58 -18.42 16.92
CA ARG A 215 -5.70 -17.34 16.45
C ARG A 215 -6.38 -16.00 16.74
N VAL A 216 -5.80 -15.21 17.64
CA VAL A 216 -6.32 -13.89 18.04
C VAL A 216 -5.42 -12.78 17.49
N THR A 217 -6.02 -11.81 16.81
CA THR A 217 -5.27 -10.70 16.20
C THR A 217 -5.91 -9.35 16.46
N ILE A 218 -5.10 -8.30 16.51
CA ILE A 218 -5.55 -6.90 16.45
C ILE A 218 -5.05 -6.32 15.13
N THR A 219 -5.95 -5.76 14.34
CA THR A 219 -5.62 -5.07 13.09
C THR A 219 -5.59 -3.57 13.33
N TYR A 220 -4.58 -2.91 12.79
CA TYR A 220 -4.44 -1.46 12.73
C TYR A 220 -4.42 -1.02 11.27
N ASN A 221 -5.12 0.07 10.97
CA ASN A 221 -4.98 0.77 9.70
C ASN A 221 -3.72 1.66 9.78
N LEU A 222 -2.92 1.67 8.71
CA LEU A 222 -1.71 2.47 8.63
C LEU A 222 -1.96 3.69 7.75
N TYR A 223 -1.71 4.88 8.32
CA TYR A 223 -1.88 6.15 7.63
C TYR A 223 -0.58 6.93 7.54
N PHE A 224 -0.39 7.67 6.46
CA PHE A 224 0.67 8.68 6.39
C PHE A 224 0.30 9.89 7.26
N SER A 225 1.24 10.35 8.09
CA SER A 225 1.08 11.59 8.86
C SER A 225 1.55 12.79 8.07
N GLU A 226 0.85 13.92 8.22
CA GLU A 226 1.29 15.22 7.72
C GLU A 226 2.31 15.90 8.64
N GLU A 227 2.32 15.53 9.93
CA GLU A 227 3.15 16.17 10.94
C GLU A 227 4.46 15.40 11.15
N LYS A 228 5.58 16.13 11.04
CA LYS A 228 6.90 15.68 11.51
C LYS A 228 6.98 15.83 13.03
N GLU A 229 6.15 15.13 13.79
CA GLU A 229 6.27 15.16 15.25
C GLU A 229 7.51 14.38 15.71
N LYS A 230 8.44 15.10 16.34
CA LYS A 230 9.64 14.51 16.96
C LYS A 230 9.27 13.94 18.33
N VAL A 231 8.64 12.76 18.38
CA VAL A 231 8.53 12.03 19.66
C VAL A 231 9.82 11.21 19.86
N PRO A 232 10.62 11.46 20.91
CA PRO A 232 11.80 10.65 21.19
C PRO A 232 11.35 9.29 21.75
N LEU A 233 11.24 8.30 20.87
CA LEU A 233 11.08 6.89 21.23
C LEU A 233 12.42 6.16 21.09
N PRO A 234 12.71 5.14 21.92
CA PRO A 234 13.94 4.37 21.83
C PRO A 234 14.12 3.81 20.41
N SER A 235 15.28 4.11 19.83
CA SER A 235 15.69 3.68 18.50
C SER A 235 16.57 2.43 18.59
N PRO A 236 16.49 1.48 17.65
CA PRO A 236 17.63 0.63 17.39
C PRO A 236 18.76 1.46 16.78
N GLU A 237 20.01 1.18 17.15
CA GLU A 237 21.17 1.64 16.39
C GLU A 237 21.13 0.96 15.02
N VAL A 238 20.67 1.68 14.00
CA VAL A 238 20.66 1.23 12.62
C VAL A 238 21.62 2.11 11.84
N HIS A 239 22.67 1.49 11.31
CA HIS A 239 23.49 2.09 10.27
C HIS A 239 22.60 2.35 9.05
N VAL A 240 22.46 3.64 8.72
CA VAL A 240 21.91 4.16 7.45
C VAL A 240 22.50 3.36 6.29
N PRO A 241 21.70 2.68 5.45
CA PRO A 241 22.20 2.26 4.15
C PRO A 241 22.51 3.52 3.35
N ALA A 242 23.72 3.55 2.79
CA ALA A 242 24.19 4.53 1.84
C ALA A 242 23.15 4.84 0.75
N SER A 243 23.28 6.02 0.12
CA SER A 243 22.48 6.48 -1.01
C SER A 243 21.88 5.33 -1.84
N ASP A 244 20.54 5.35 -1.98
CA ASP A 244 19.84 4.37 -2.80
C ASP A 244 20.46 4.34 -4.19
N GLU A 245 20.74 3.14 -4.71
CA GLU A 245 21.35 2.91 -6.04
C GLU A 245 20.61 3.69 -7.14
N PHE A 246 19.31 3.92 -6.97
CA PHE A 246 18.51 4.77 -7.86
C PHE A 246 18.94 6.24 -7.84
N SER A 247 19.15 6.83 -6.66
CA SER A 247 19.60 8.21 -6.51
C SER A 247 20.98 8.43 -7.13
N ASP A 248 21.91 7.49 -6.93
CA ASP A 248 23.24 7.56 -7.53
C ASP A 248 23.20 7.41 -9.06
N SER A 249 22.34 6.50 -9.56
CA SER A 249 22.11 6.34 -11.00
C SER A 249 21.48 7.59 -11.61
N LEU A 250 20.51 8.22 -10.92
CA LEU A 250 19.88 9.46 -11.36
C LEU A 250 20.89 10.61 -11.44
N LYS A 251 21.68 10.82 -10.37
CA LYS A 251 22.78 11.80 -10.34
C LYS A 251 23.74 11.60 -11.51
N SER A 252 24.17 10.36 -11.74
CA SER A 252 25.09 10.04 -12.82
C SER A 252 24.54 10.37 -14.21
N ILE A 253 23.24 10.17 -14.42
CA ILE A 253 22.61 10.43 -15.72
C ILE A 253 22.36 11.93 -15.91
N LEU A 254 21.96 12.64 -14.86
CA LEU A 254 21.79 14.10 -14.90
C LEU A 254 23.12 14.84 -15.14
N ALA A 255 24.24 14.28 -14.67
CA ALA A 255 25.58 14.80 -14.96
C ALA A 255 26.06 14.56 -16.39
N ASN A 256 25.37 13.71 -17.17
CA ASN A 256 25.78 13.38 -18.54
C ASN A 256 25.31 14.47 -19.52
N PRO A 257 26.20 15.20 -20.22
CA PRO A 257 25.81 16.28 -21.13
C PRO A 257 25.02 15.80 -22.36
N ALA A 258 25.07 14.50 -22.69
CA ALA A 258 24.25 13.91 -23.75
C ALA A 258 22.83 13.59 -23.30
N PHE A 259 22.56 13.62 -21.99
CA PHE A 259 21.24 13.35 -21.43
C PHE A 259 20.37 14.61 -21.50
N PHE A 260 19.30 14.55 -22.31
CA PHE A 260 18.35 15.66 -22.53
C PHE A 260 19.00 17.06 -22.58
N PRO A 261 19.90 17.35 -23.54
CA PRO A 261 20.59 18.64 -23.61
C PRO A 261 19.67 19.85 -23.82
N LYS A 262 18.41 19.61 -24.23
CA LYS A 262 17.36 20.63 -24.40
C LYS A 262 16.22 20.48 -23.39
N GLY A 263 16.42 19.68 -22.34
CA GLY A 263 15.35 19.24 -21.44
C GLY A 263 14.44 18.16 -22.05
N GLY A 264 13.55 17.62 -21.23
CA GLY A 264 12.62 16.55 -21.60
C GLY A 264 11.78 16.09 -20.42
N LEU A 265 10.89 15.12 -20.67
CA LEU A 265 10.09 14.47 -19.62
C LEU A 265 10.54 13.02 -19.44
N LEU A 266 10.71 12.61 -18.19
CA LEU A 266 10.80 11.22 -17.79
C LEU A 266 9.46 10.74 -17.27
N GLY A 267 9.08 9.53 -17.65
CA GLY A 267 7.89 8.85 -17.15
C GLY A 267 8.28 7.68 -16.26
N PHE A 268 7.63 7.57 -15.11
CA PHE A 268 7.74 6.42 -14.23
C PHE A 268 6.33 5.90 -13.97
N GLY A 269 6.01 4.71 -14.47
CA GLY A 269 4.77 4.03 -14.12
C GLY A 269 4.78 3.68 -12.63
N LEU A 270 3.70 4.05 -11.92
CA LEU A 270 3.55 3.77 -10.49
C LEU A 270 3.44 2.27 -10.24
N LYS A 271 4.12 1.78 -9.22
CA LYS A 271 4.14 0.35 -8.88
C LYS A 271 2.92 -0.07 -8.06
N HIS A 272 2.47 0.81 -7.16
CA HIS A 272 1.42 0.54 -6.18
C HIS A 272 0.09 1.19 -6.54
N GLN A 273 -0.99 0.71 -5.93
CA GLN A 273 -2.31 1.33 -6.06
C GLN A 273 -2.51 2.43 -5.00
N TYR A 274 -3.14 3.52 -5.45
CA TYR A 274 -3.46 4.70 -4.65
C TYR A 274 -4.96 5.01 -4.71
N PRO A 275 -5.55 5.50 -3.61
CA PRO A 275 -6.96 5.85 -3.58
C PRO A 275 -7.22 7.06 -4.47
N LEU A 276 -8.34 7.01 -5.22
CA LEU A 276 -8.84 8.13 -5.99
C LEU A 276 -10.32 8.30 -5.69
N PRO A 277 -10.79 9.52 -5.38
CA PRO A 277 -12.20 9.74 -5.13
C PRO A 277 -13.00 9.52 -6.40
N LEU A 278 -14.22 8.99 -6.23
CA LEU A 278 -15.21 8.88 -7.30
C LEU A 278 -16.00 10.17 -7.52
N ASP A 279 -15.86 11.14 -6.62
CA ASP A 279 -16.51 12.44 -6.81
C ASP A 279 -15.75 13.20 -7.89
N TYR A 280 -16.35 13.21 -9.08
CA TYR A 280 -15.85 13.95 -10.25
C TYR A 280 -16.16 15.46 -10.17
N SER A 281 -16.50 15.97 -8.97
CA SER A 281 -16.70 17.39 -8.70
C SER A 281 -15.49 18.27 -9.04
N GLY A 282 -14.32 17.67 -9.22
CA GLY A 282 -13.10 18.36 -9.65
C GLY A 282 -12.25 18.92 -8.51
N ASP A 283 -12.67 18.71 -7.25
CA ASP A 283 -11.98 19.24 -6.06
C ASP A 283 -10.76 18.39 -5.62
N PHE A 284 -10.53 17.23 -6.25
CA PHE A 284 -9.40 16.36 -5.92
C PHE A 284 -8.13 16.75 -6.67
N ASN A 285 -7.06 17.02 -5.92
CA ASN A 285 -5.75 17.33 -6.47
C ASN A 285 -4.82 16.10 -6.41
N LEU A 286 -4.29 15.67 -7.57
CA LEU A 286 -3.35 14.54 -7.63
C LEU A 286 -2.09 14.78 -6.79
N GLU A 287 -1.68 16.03 -6.62
CA GLU A 287 -0.50 16.39 -5.85
C GLU A 287 -0.63 15.99 -4.36
N ASP A 288 -1.86 15.86 -3.84
CA ASP A 288 -2.09 15.38 -2.48
C ASP A 288 -1.62 13.92 -2.30
N LEU A 289 -1.64 13.12 -3.37
CA LEU A 289 -1.14 11.74 -3.37
C LEU A 289 0.39 11.64 -3.34
N LEU A 290 1.14 12.72 -3.64
CA LEU A 290 2.59 12.71 -3.48
C LEU A 290 3.01 12.46 -2.03
N SER A 291 2.13 12.78 -1.08
CA SER A 291 2.33 12.48 0.33
C SER A 291 2.14 11.01 0.69
N CYS A 292 1.48 10.27 -0.21
CA CYS A 292 0.98 8.92 0.04
C CYS A 292 1.67 7.85 -0.83
N LEU A 293 2.74 8.18 -1.55
CA LEU A 293 3.46 7.21 -2.36
C LEU A 293 4.04 6.07 -1.50
N LYS A 294 4.11 4.87 -2.07
CA LYS A 294 4.53 3.64 -1.40
C LYS A 294 5.79 3.08 -2.06
N GLY A 295 6.66 2.47 -1.26
CA GLY A 295 7.83 1.73 -1.75
C GLY A 295 8.64 2.46 -2.83
N GLN A 296 8.79 1.81 -3.99
CA GLN A 296 9.57 2.33 -5.13
C GLN A 296 9.12 3.74 -5.57
N ASP A 297 7.81 4.00 -5.57
CA ASP A 297 7.26 5.27 -6.06
C ASP A 297 7.75 6.44 -5.19
N THR A 298 7.94 6.22 -3.89
CA THR A 298 8.51 7.22 -2.98
C THR A 298 9.99 7.43 -3.22
N VAL A 299 10.76 6.37 -3.47
CA VAL A 299 12.20 6.46 -3.75
C VAL A 299 12.44 7.30 -5.01
N VAL A 300 11.66 7.05 -6.08
CA VAL A 300 11.73 7.83 -7.32
C VAL A 300 11.37 9.29 -7.07
N LEU A 301 10.28 9.56 -6.34
CA LEU A 301 9.86 10.92 -6.01
C LEU A 301 10.94 11.68 -5.23
N ARG A 302 11.51 11.06 -4.19
CA ARG A 302 12.53 11.65 -3.33
C ARG A 302 13.79 11.98 -4.12
N ALA A 303 14.32 11.01 -4.87
CA ALA A 303 15.53 11.20 -5.67
C ALA A 303 15.35 12.33 -6.71
N CYS A 304 14.21 12.37 -7.40
CA CYS A 304 13.92 13.45 -8.35
C CYS A 304 13.88 14.83 -7.67
N LYS A 305 13.24 14.94 -6.49
CA LYS A 305 13.17 16.21 -5.74
C LYS A 305 14.54 16.64 -5.19
N GLU A 306 15.36 15.72 -4.71
CA GLU A 306 16.72 15.99 -4.21
C GLU A 306 17.63 16.55 -5.32
N GLU A 307 17.46 16.09 -6.56
CA GLU A 307 18.16 16.60 -7.73
C GLU A 307 17.53 17.87 -8.35
N GLY A 308 16.52 18.45 -7.68
CA GLY A 308 15.87 19.69 -8.11
C GLY A 308 14.97 19.55 -9.35
N LEU A 309 14.56 18.33 -9.70
CA LEU A 309 13.62 18.09 -10.81
C LEU A 309 12.20 18.51 -10.42
N SER A 310 11.47 19.09 -11.37
CA SER A 310 10.03 19.30 -11.22
C SER A 310 9.30 17.96 -11.37
N VAL A 311 8.53 17.57 -10.35
CA VAL A 311 7.77 16.32 -10.32
C VAL A 311 6.28 16.63 -10.20
N SER A 312 5.46 15.87 -10.91
CA SER A 312 4.00 15.95 -10.86
C SER A 312 3.39 14.57 -11.09
N LEU A 313 2.30 14.24 -10.41
CA LEU A 313 1.53 13.04 -10.72
C LEU A 313 0.60 13.29 -11.91
N LYS A 314 0.44 12.28 -12.76
CA LYS A 314 -0.40 12.34 -13.96
C LYS A 314 -1.25 11.09 -14.08
N ILE A 315 -2.45 11.26 -14.64
CA ILE A 315 -3.33 10.17 -15.04
C ILE A 315 -3.22 10.00 -16.55
N VAL A 316 -2.99 8.78 -17.03
CA VAL A 316 -2.90 8.51 -18.48
C VAL A 316 -4.18 7.82 -18.95
N TYR A 317 -4.89 8.47 -19.88
CA TYR A 317 -6.04 7.91 -20.58
C TYR A 317 -5.66 7.42 -21.98
N ASP A 318 -6.12 6.23 -22.38
CA ASP A 318 -6.09 5.78 -23.78
C ASP A 318 -7.45 6.09 -24.39
N ILE A 319 -7.43 7.02 -25.33
CA ILE A 319 -8.60 7.47 -26.09
C ILE A 319 -8.50 7.01 -27.54
N GLY A 320 -7.93 5.83 -27.79
CA GLY A 320 -7.84 5.21 -29.11
C GLY A 320 -6.55 5.56 -29.85
N HIS A 321 -6.53 6.71 -30.51
CA HIS A 321 -5.34 7.17 -31.26
C HIS A 321 -4.27 7.83 -30.38
N TRP A 322 -4.66 8.28 -29.18
CA TRP A 322 -3.81 9.06 -28.30
C TRP A 322 -3.77 8.48 -26.89
N LEU A 323 -2.58 8.58 -26.28
CA LEU A 323 -2.46 8.57 -24.83
C LEU A 323 -2.49 10.03 -24.36
N VAL A 324 -3.30 10.35 -23.37
CA VAL A 324 -3.46 11.71 -22.84
C VAL A 324 -3.12 11.71 -21.36
N MET A 325 -2.11 12.49 -20.98
CA MET A 325 -1.77 12.71 -19.58
C MET A 325 -2.58 13.90 -19.03
N CYS A 326 -3.29 13.70 -17.93
CA CYS A 326 -4.16 14.68 -17.29
C CYS A 326 -3.70 15.00 -15.85
N ASP A 327 -4.06 16.20 -15.39
CA ASP A 327 -3.80 16.73 -14.05
C ASP A 327 -4.89 16.38 -13.03
N ALA A 328 -6.04 15.91 -13.51
CA ALA A 328 -7.17 15.55 -12.65
C ALA A 328 -7.90 14.32 -13.20
N PRO A 329 -8.54 13.52 -12.32
CA PRO A 329 -9.32 12.37 -12.74
C PRO A 329 -10.59 12.79 -13.47
N TYR A 330 -10.88 12.07 -14.55
CA TYR A 330 -12.11 12.14 -15.33
C TYR A 330 -12.93 10.86 -15.22
N GLY A 331 -14.25 11.00 -15.14
CA GLY A 331 -15.15 9.93 -14.69
C GLY A 331 -15.93 9.14 -15.71
N SER A 332 -16.13 9.66 -16.92
CA SER A 332 -16.88 8.92 -17.95
C SER A 332 -16.70 9.52 -19.34
N LEU A 333 -16.04 8.78 -20.24
CA LEU A 333 -15.91 9.13 -21.66
C LEU A 333 -17.18 8.86 -22.48
N ASN A 334 -18.28 8.45 -21.83
CA ASN A 334 -19.43 7.83 -22.52
C ASN A 334 -20.25 8.77 -23.43
N ASN A 335 -20.00 10.08 -23.41
CA ASN A 335 -20.81 11.07 -24.14
C ASN A 335 -20.08 11.75 -25.32
N LEU A 336 -18.82 11.40 -25.59
CA LEU A 336 -18.02 12.01 -26.66
C LEU A 336 -17.70 10.94 -27.71
N VAL A 337 -17.92 11.27 -28.99
CA VAL A 337 -17.93 10.27 -30.10
C VAL A 337 -16.63 10.30 -30.91
N GLU A 338 -15.93 11.43 -30.95
CA GLU A 338 -14.69 11.60 -31.72
C GLU A 338 -13.47 11.86 -30.82
N ASP A 339 -12.35 11.17 -31.10
CA ASP A 339 -11.09 11.28 -30.35
C ASP A 339 -10.57 12.73 -30.23
N GLU A 340 -10.81 13.58 -31.23
CA GLU A 340 -10.39 15.00 -31.21
C GLU A 340 -11.24 15.84 -30.24
N GLU A 341 -12.55 15.62 -30.19
CA GLU A 341 -13.45 16.28 -29.24
C GLU A 341 -13.13 15.87 -27.79
N VAL A 342 -12.82 14.58 -27.59
CA VAL A 342 -12.34 14.07 -26.30
C VAL A 342 -11.04 14.73 -25.88
N LEU A 343 -10.08 14.85 -26.82
CA LEU A 343 -8.78 15.45 -26.55
C LEU A 343 -8.90 16.94 -26.20
N ASP A 344 -9.68 17.70 -26.96
CA ASP A 344 -9.90 19.14 -26.70
C ASP A 344 -10.59 19.34 -25.35
N PHE A 345 -11.60 18.53 -25.03
CA PHE A 345 -12.28 18.55 -23.75
C PHE A 345 -11.33 18.21 -22.57
N MET A 346 -10.51 17.16 -22.71
CA MET A 346 -9.51 16.79 -21.70
C MET A 346 -8.47 17.90 -21.48
N ARG A 347 -8.04 18.57 -22.56
CA ARG A 347 -7.11 19.70 -22.48
C ARG A 347 -7.70 20.86 -21.68
N GLU A 348 -8.93 21.24 -22.01
CA GLU A 348 -9.58 22.42 -21.43
C GLU A 348 -10.03 22.20 -19.98
N SER A 349 -10.47 20.99 -19.65
CA SER A 349 -11.10 20.71 -18.36
C SER A 349 -10.17 20.00 -17.36
N PHE A 350 -9.13 19.30 -17.83
CA PHE A 350 -8.29 18.42 -16.99
C PHE A 350 -6.79 18.57 -17.24
N GLY A 351 -6.36 19.63 -17.93
CA GLY A 351 -4.94 19.86 -18.24
C GLY A 351 -4.34 18.82 -19.20
N GLY A 352 -5.18 18.15 -19.99
CA GLY A 352 -4.81 17.07 -20.90
C GLY A 352 -3.70 17.44 -21.89
N VAL A 353 -2.67 16.61 -21.95
CA VAL A 353 -1.56 16.71 -22.91
C VAL A 353 -1.38 15.37 -23.62
N ALA A 354 -1.32 15.40 -24.95
CA ALA A 354 -1.10 14.17 -25.72
C ALA A 354 0.36 13.70 -25.59
N ILE A 355 0.56 12.40 -25.32
CA ILE A 355 1.85 11.72 -25.27
C ILE A 355 1.95 10.64 -26.36
N TRP A 356 3.13 10.50 -26.96
CA TRP A 356 3.34 9.63 -28.12
C TRP A 356 3.14 8.13 -27.77
N PRO A 357 2.35 7.35 -28.53
CA PRO A 357 2.21 5.91 -28.28
C PRO A 357 3.48 5.15 -28.69
N MET A 358 3.82 4.06 -27.99
CA MET A 358 4.98 3.21 -28.29
C MET A 358 5.00 2.76 -29.77
N ALA A 359 5.87 3.40 -30.57
CA ALA A 359 6.48 2.99 -31.84
C ALA A 359 5.63 2.36 -32.99
N SER A 360 4.33 2.07 -32.86
CA SER A 360 3.61 1.23 -33.84
C SER A 360 2.42 1.86 -34.56
N ARG A 361 2.03 3.11 -34.29
CA ARG A 361 0.88 3.74 -34.97
C ARG A 361 1.29 5.04 -35.67
N SER A 362 1.39 4.98 -37.00
CA SER A 362 1.65 6.14 -37.85
C SER A 362 0.38 6.98 -37.99
N VAL A 363 0.30 8.14 -37.33
CA VAL A 363 -0.73 9.14 -37.60
C VAL A 363 -0.19 10.09 -38.67
N GLN A 364 -0.80 10.06 -39.86
CA GLN A 364 -0.48 10.98 -40.95
C GLN A 364 -0.95 12.41 -40.59
N ASN A 365 -0.01 13.35 -40.67
CA ASN A 365 -0.17 14.81 -40.73
C ASN A 365 -1.61 15.35 -40.73
N ARG A 366 -2.11 15.79 -39.58
CA ARG A 366 -3.04 16.94 -39.48
C ARG A 366 -2.70 17.79 -38.25
N THR A 367 -2.67 19.10 -38.51
CA THR A 367 -2.52 20.27 -37.61
C THR A 367 -1.27 20.36 -36.70
N ASN A 368 -0.81 21.60 -36.51
CA ASN A 368 0.52 21.98 -36.02
C ASN A 368 0.91 21.25 -34.71
N PRO A 369 1.84 20.26 -34.74
CA PRO A 369 2.09 19.33 -33.64
C PRO A 369 2.71 19.93 -32.37
N ALA A 370 3.20 21.17 -32.41
CA ALA A 370 4.24 21.62 -31.49
C ALA A 370 3.78 22.09 -30.10
N ILE A 371 2.49 22.41 -29.89
CA ILE A 371 2.05 23.15 -28.69
C ILE A 371 1.46 22.24 -27.60
N TRP A 372 0.85 21.12 -27.97
CA TRP A 372 0.10 20.25 -27.05
C TRP A 372 0.58 18.79 -27.04
N LYS A 373 1.73 18.51 -27.66
CA LYS A 373 2.36 17.19 -27.70
C LYS A 373 3.64 17.19 -26.89
N LYS A 374 3.76 16.26 -25.94
CA LYS A 374 5.00 16.08 -25.17
C LYS A 374 5.55 14.67 -25.35
N LEU A 375 6.87 14.59 -25.57
CA LEU A 375 7.56 13.31 -25.59
C LEU A 375 7.94 12.93 -24.16
N VAL A 376 7.35 11.84 -23.67
CA VAL A 376 7.70 11.24 -22.38
C VAL A 376 8.63 10.05 -22.64
N LYS A 377 9.79 10.03 -21.98
CA LYS A 377 10.65 8.85 -21.95
C LYS A 377 10.39 8.02 -20.70
N TRP A 378 9.70 6.92 -20.90
CA TRP A 378 9.38 5.95 -19.86
C TRP A 378 10.64 5.20 -19.42
N VAL A 379 11.02 5.40 -18.17
CA VAL A 379 12.14 4.69 -17.50
C VAL A 379 11.65 3.38 -16.91
N THR A 380 10.47 3.40 -16.28
CA THR A 380 9.71 2.20 -15.95
C THR A 380 8.48 2.13 -16.87
N PRO A 381 8.02 0.92 -17.24
CA PRO A 381 6.85 0.77 -18.10
C PRO A 381 5.60 1.30 -17.39
N MET A 382 4.66 1.84 -18.18
CA MET A 382 3.27 1.97 -17.74
C MET A 382 2.77 0.55 -17.38
N LYS A 383 2.21 0.36 -16.19
CA LYS A 383 1.49 -0.88 -15.86
C LYS A 383 0.19 -0.98 -16.70
N SER A 384 -0.57 -2.07 -16.58
CA SER A 384 -1.76 -2.30 -17.39
C SER A 384 -2.79 -1.16 -17.27
N MET A 385 -3.27 -0.65 -18.41
CA MET A 385 -4.37 0.31 -18.47
C MET A 385 -5.65 -0.36 -17.99
N THR A 386 -6.20 0.09 -16.87
CA THR A 386 -7.39 -0.55 -16.29
C THR A 386 -8.65 0.14 -16.78
N THR A 387 -9.64 -0.65 -17.18
CA THR A 387 -11.00 -0.18 -17.37
C THR A 387 -11.64 0.10 -16.00
N HIS A 388 -12.22 1.30 -15.85
CA HIS A 388 -12.97 1.72 -14.68
C HIS A 388 -14.03 0.68 -14.31
N THR A 389 -13.83 -0.05 -13.20
CA THR A 389 -14.79 -1.05 -12.72
C THR A 389 -15.09 -0.94 -11.21
N ALA A 390 -14.38 -0.09 -10.45
CA ALA A 390 -14.66 0.09 -9.02
C ALA A 390 -14.06 1.41 -8.47
N HIS A 391 -14.34 1.70 -7.19
CA HIS A 391 -13.87 2.82 -6.34
C HIS A 391 -12.36 3.07 -6.29
N TYR A 392 -11.58 2.32 -7.05
CA TYR A 392 -10.13 2.40 -7.14
C TYR A 392 -9.78 2.30 -8.62
N MET A 393 -9.23 3.37 -9.20
CA MET A 393 -8.62 3.24 -10.51
C MET A 393 -7.32 2.46 -10.34
N ALA A 394 -7.20 1.38 -11.11
CA ALA A 394 -5.91 0.75 -11.29
C ALA A 394 -5.17 1.50 -12.41
N TYR A 395 -3.97 1.97 -12.10
CA TYR A 395 -3.09 2.61 -13.06
C TYR A 395 -2.02 1.66 -13.56
N GLY A 396 -1.68 1.90 -14.83
CA GLY A 396 -0.32 2.19 -15.22
C GLY A 396 -0.22 3.47 -16.02
#